data_AF-E7GPR2-F1
#
_entry.id   AF-E7GPR2-F1
#
_cell.length_a   1.000
_cell.length_b   1.000
_cell.length_c   1.000
_cell.angle_alpha   90.00
_cell.angle_beta   90.00
_cell.angle_gamma   90.00
#
_symmetry.space_group_name_H-M   'P 1'
#
loop_
_entity.id
_entity.type
_entity.pdbx_description
1 polymer ?
#
loop_
_entity_poly.entity_id
_entity_poly.type
_entity_poly.pdbx_seq_one_letter_code
_entity_poly.pdbx_strand_id
1 'polypeptide(L)'
;MRTKRYTIIIAGLMPEIVTQSILIKIWEKAAKEVCADTGIYVNAWLSESYFVCGDKRGSDLDGLTASFITIWNPAEVESNEKFHEAFTQVVNGIRDLLGNPYVWITIEDIEFYYFIKCDS
;
A
#
# COMPACT_ATOMS: atom_id res chain seq x y z
N MET A 1 -7.97 19.61 2.62
CA MET A 1 -7.53 19.18 3.98
C MET A 1 -6.08 18.76 3.90
N ARG A 2 -5.23 19.19 4.85
CA ARG A 2 -3.84 18.72 4.93
C ARG A 2 -3.83 17.29 5.46
N THR A 3 -3.23 16.38 4.73
CA THR A 3 -3.18 14.96 5.08
C THR A 3 -1.86 14.32 4.62
N LYS A 4 -1.71 13.02 4.79
CA LYS A 4 -0.56 12.23 4.38
C LYS A 4 -0.93 11.21 3.31
N ARG A 5 -0.17 11.20 2.21
CA ARG A 5 -0.16 10.14 1.22
C ARG A 5 0.97 9.19 1.52
N TYR A 6 0.65 7.91 1.56
CA TYR A 6 1.59 6.81 1.68
C TYR A 6 1.67 6.12 0.33
N THR A 7 2.86 6.05 -0.24
CA THR A 7 3.13 5.29 -1.46
C THR A 7 4.04 4.13 -1.10
N ILE A 8 3.61 2.92 -1.43
CA ILE A 8 4.29 1.67 -1.15
C ILE A 8 4.65 1.09 -2.50
N ILE A 9 5.92 0.81 -2.74
CA ILE A 9 6.33 0.10 -3.94
C ILE A 9 6.95 -1.23 -3.54
N ILE A 10 6.48 -2.29 -4.19
CA ILE A 10 6.92 -3.67 -4.02
C ILE A 10 7.64 -4.09 -5.30
N ALA A 11 8.88 -4.56 -5.17
CA ALA A 11 9.71 -5.04 -6.29
C ALA A 11 10.23 -6.46 -6.05
N GLY A 12 10.81 -7.04 -7.10
CA GLY A 12 11.20 -8.45 -7.12
C GLY A 12 9.99 -9.38 -7.19
N LEU A 13 8.90 -8.92 -7.83
CA LEU A 13 7.71 -9.73 -8.05
C LEU A 13 7.94 -10.67 -9.25
N MET A 14 7.48 -11.91 -9.13
CA MET A 14 7.48 -12.87 -10.24
C MET A 14 6.14 -12.75 -11.00
N PRO A 15 6.07 -12.07 -12.15
CA PRO A 15 4.81 -11.78 -12.84
C PRO A 15 4.05 -13.02 -13.31
N GLU A 16 4.74 -14.15 -13.48
CA GLU A 16 4.12 -15.44 -13.81
C GLU A 16 3.28 -16.00 -12.65
N ILE A 17 3.54 -15.55 -11.43
CA ILE A 17 2.92 -16.02 -10.19
C ILE A 17 2.07 -14.93 -9.56
N VAL A 18 2.60 -13.72 -9.45
CA VAL A 18 1.99 -12.59 -8.74
C VAL A 18 1.28 -11.68 -9.74
N THR A 19 -0.03 -11.90 -9.88
CA THR A 19 -0.91 -11.08 -10.73
C THR A 19 -1.55 -9.94 -9.94
N GLN A 20 -2.07 -8.92 -10.64
CA GLN A 20 -2.88 -7.86 -10.03
C GLN A 20 -3.99 -8.40 -9.12
N SER A 21 -4.70 -9.45 -9.55
CA SER A 21 -5.76 -10.07 -8.75
C SER A 21 -5.28 -10.68 -7.43
N ILE A 22 -4.06 -11.20 -7.41
CA ILE A 22 -3.42 -11.76 -6.21
C ILE A 22 -3.00 -10.61 -5.30
N LEU A 23 -2.42 -9.55 -5.86
CA LEU A 23 -2.03 -8.35 -5.11
C LEU A 23 -3.23 -7.70 -4.41
N ILE A 24 -4.38 -7.59 -5.09
CA ILE A 24 -5.64 -7.10 -4.49
C ILE A 24 -6.06 -7.99 -3.31
N LYS A 25 -6.09 -9.31 -3.50
CA LYS A 25 -6.49 -10.26 -2.44
C LYS A 25 -5.55 -10.22 -1.23
N ILE A 26 -4.25 -10.05 -1.47
CA ILE A 26 -3.23 -9.95 -0.41
C ILE A 26 -3.44 -8.66 0.39
N TRP A 27 -3.64 -7.53 -0.27
CA TRP A 27 -3.95 -6.27 0.42
C TRP A 27 -5.24 -6.38 1.22
N GLU A 28 -6.33 -6.88 0.61
CA GLU A 28 -7.61 -7.07 1.30
C GLU A 28 -7.49 -7.97 2.52
N LYS A 29 -6.74 -9.07 2.42
CA LYS A 29 -6.54 -9.99 3.55
C LYS A 29 -5.83 -9.28 4.70
N ALA A 30 -4.68 -8.66 4.43
CA ALA A 30 -3.91 -7.94 5.46
C ALA A 30 -4.71 -6.79 6.07
N ALA A 31 -5.43 -6.01 5.26
CA ALA A 31 -6.27 -4.91 5.74
C ALA A 31 -7.45 -5.39 6.60
N LYS A 32 -8.08 -6.53 6.24
CA LYS A 32 -9.15 -7.14 7.06
C LYS A 32 -8.64 -7.64 8.41
N GLU A 33 -7.47 -8.27 8.44
CA GLU A 33 -6.84 -8.75 9.67
C GLU A 33 -6.55 -7.57 10.62
N VAL A 34 -5.88 -6.51 10.13
CA VAL A 34 -5.61 -5.31 10.94
C VAL A 34 -6.89 -4.60 11.37
N CYS A 35 -7.90 -4.52 10.49
CA CYS A 35 -9.17 -3.88 10.82
C CYS A 35 -9.94 -4.64 11.91
N ALA A 36 -9.82 -5.97 11.97
CA ALA A 36 -10.45 -6.77 13.02
C ALA A 36 -9.90 -6.42 14.41
N ASP A 37 -8.61 -6.12 14.50
CA ASP A 37 -7.92 -5.81 15.77
C ASP A 37 -8.00 -4.33 16.15
N THR A 38 -7.99 -3.43 15.16
CA THR A 38 -7.84 -1.98 15.38
C THR A 38 -9.11 -1.18 15.10
N GLY A 39 -10.08 -1.75 14.36
CA GLY A 39 -11.22 -1.03 13.81
C GLY A 39 -10.87 -0.11 12.62
N ILE A 40 -9.61 -0.10 12.16
CA ILE A 40 -9.14 0.76 11.06
C ILE A 40 -8.92 -0.08 9.81
N TYR A 41 -9.67 0.23 8.75
CA TYR A 41 -9.44 -0.38 7.43
C TYR A 41 -8.57 0.53 6.57
N VAL A 42 -7.39 0.05 6.18
CA VAL A 42 -6.47 0.78 5.30
C VAL A 42 -6.80 0.45 3.84
N ASN A 43 -7.53 1.33 3.17
CA ASN A 43 -7.79 1.24 1.73
C ASN A 43 -6.54 1.62 0.91
N ALA A 44 -6.46 1.17 -0.34
CA ALA A 44 -5.40 1.60 -1.24
C ALA A 44 -5.81 1.53 -2.72
N TRP A 45 -5.17 2.38 -3.54
CA TRP A 45 -5.17 2.28 -4.99
C TRP A 45 -3.95 1.45 -5.43
N LEU A 46 -4.17 0.46 -6.29
CA LEU A 46 -3.12 -0.33 -6.90
C LEU A 46 -2.82 0.17 -8.31
N SER A 47 -1.55 0.41 -8.61
CA SER A 47 -1.02 0.58 -9.95
C SER A 47 0.19 -0.32 -10.17
N GLU A 48 0.43 -0.72 -11.41
CA GLU A 48 1.64 -1.44 -11.80
C GLU A 48 2.62 -0.46 -12.45
N SER A 49 3.91 -0.62 -12.16
CA SER A 49 4.99 0.17 -12.74
C SER A 49 6.21 -0.70 -13.01
N TYR A 50 7.22 -0.16 -13.67
CA TYR A 50 8.49 -0.87 -13.89
C TYR A 50 9.62 -0.14 -13.17
N PHE A 51 10.44 -0.89 -12.45
CA PHE A 51 11.65 -0.37 -11.82
C PHE A 51 12.87 -0.68 -12.67
N VAL A 52 13.71 0.34 -12.85
CA VAL A 52 15.00 0.25 -13.54
C VAL A 52 16.09 0.45 -12.50
N CYS A 53 16.55 -0.66 -11.96
CA CYS A 53 17.57 -0.83 -10.94
C CYS A 53 18.99 -0.71 -11.52
N GLY A 54 19.20 -1.25 -12.73
CA GLY A 54 20.49 -1.30 -13.41
C GLY A 54 21.51 -2.27 -12.77
N ASP A 55 22.60 -2.54 -13.50
CA ASP A 55 23.55 -3.65 -13.21
C ASP A 55 24.24 -3.64 -11.83
N LYS A 56 24.10 -2.58 -11.03
CA LYS A 56 24.80 -2.43 -9.74
C LYS A 56 24.13 -3.11 -8.55
N ARG A 57 22.83 -3.40 -8.61
CA ARG A 57 22.03 -3.87 -7.47
C ARG A 57 21.41 -5.26 -7.67
N GLY A 58 21.84 -5.97 -8.71
CA GLY A 58 21.31 -7.28 -9.10
C GLY A 58 20.13 -7.14 -10.07
N SER A 59 20.11 -7.96 -11.11
CA SER A 59 19.05 -8.01 -12.14
C SER A 59 17.67 -8.36 -11.58
N ASP A 60 17.62 -8.93 -10.38
CA ASP A 60 16.39 -9.47 -9.78
C ASP A 60 15.40 -8.37 -9.32
N LEU A 61 15.88 -7.11 -9.28
CA LEU A 61 15.07 -5.93 -8.96
C LEU A 61 14.56 -5.20 -10.20
N ASP A 62 15.14 -5.46 -11.37
CA ASP A 62 14.65 -4.90 -12.63
C ASP A 62 13.30 -5.54 -12.99
N GLY A 63 12.35 -4.72 -13.45
CA GLY A 63 11.09 -5.22 -13.98
C GLY A 63 9.86 -4.78 -13.20
N LEU A 64 8.84 -5.63 -13.18
CA LEU A 64 7.51 -5.30 -12.69
C LEU A 64 7.51 -4.98 -11.20
N THR A 65 6.82 -3.91 -10.85
CA THR A 65 6.56 -3.47 -9.48
C THR A 65 5.07 -3.24 -9.27
N ALA A 66 4.62 -3.46 -8.05
CA ALA A 66 3.30 -3.07 -7.60
C ALA A 66 3.41 -1.83 -6.73
N SER A 67 2.65 -0.79 -7.06
CA SER A 67 2.55 0.43 -6.28
C SER A 67 1.17 0.49 -5.64
N PHE A 68 1.14 0.53 -4.31
CA PHE A 68 -0.07 0.83 -3.56
C PHE A 68 0.01 2.26 -3.04
N ILE A 69 -1.10 3.00 -3.14
CA ILE A 69 -1.22 4.34 -2.60
C ILE A 69 -2.37 4.35 -1.62
N THR A 70 -2.13 4.80 -0.39
CA THR A 70 -3.20 5.10 0.58
C THR A 70 -3.08 6.53 1.06
N ILE A 71 -4.21 7.15 1.37
CA ILE A 71 -4.26 8.51 1.90
C ILE A 71 -4.95 8.41 3.24
N TRP A 72 -4.27 8.88 4.30
CA TRP A 72 -4.91 9.03 5.59
C TRP A 72 -6.08 10.01 5.45
N ASN A 73 -7.24 9.67 5.97
CA ASN A 73 -8.37 10.58 6.01
C ASN A 73 -8.70 10.89 7.48
N PRO A 74 -8.33 12.07 8.01
CA PRO A 74 -8.71 12.52 9.35
C PRO A 74 -10.20 12.42 9.68
N ALA A 75 -11.09 12.46 8.68
CA ALA A 75 -12.53 12.28 8.87
C ALA A 75 -12.94 10.81 9.12
N GLU A 76 -12.12 9.85 8.72
CA GLU A 76 -12.33 8.41 8.95
C GLU A 76 -11.54 7.91 10.16
N VAL A 77 -10.29 8.38 10.32
CA VAL A 77 -9.40 8.04 11.43
C VAL A 77 -8.79 9.33 11.97
N GLU A 78 -9.24 9.76 13.15
CA GLU A 78 -8.86 11.06 13.72
C GLU A 78 -7.34 11.20 13.98
N SER A 79 -6.68 10.13 14.44
CA SER A 79 -5.25 10.14 14.75
C SER A 79 -4.41 9.61 13.60
N ASN A 80 -3.48 10.44 13.14
CA ASN A 80 -2.45 10.03 12.19
C ASN A 80 -1.59 8.89 12.74
N GLU A 81 -1.25 8.93 14.02
CA GLU A 81 -0.41 7.92 14.67
C GLU A 81 -1.07 6.54 14.61
N LYS A 82 -2.38 6.47 14.94
CA LYS A 82 -3.15 5.23 14.85
C LYS A 82 -3.27 4.73 13.41
N PHE A 83 -3.52 5.64 12.45
CA PHE A 83 -3.55 5.26 11.04
C PHE A 83 -2.18 4.76 10.57
N HIS A 84 -1.09 5.42 10.96
CA HIS A 84 0.27 5.05 10.61
C HIS A 84 0.66 3.68 11.18
N GLU A 85 0.25 3.38 12.41
CA GLU A 85 0.43 2.08 13.02
C GLU A 85 -0.32 0.98 12.26
N ALA A 86 -1.62 1.18 12.01
CA ALA A 86 -2.43 0.24 11.22
C ALA A 86 -1.85 0.03 9.81
N PHE A 87 -1.45 1.11 9.14
CA PHE A 87 -0.77 1.09 7.86
C PHE A 87 0.49 0.21 7.90
N THR A 88 1.34 0.40 8.90
CA THR A 88 2.60 -0.35 9.04
C THR A 88 2.32 -1.85 9.27
N GLN A 89 1.29 -2.18 10.05
CA GLN A 89 0.86 -3.56 10.24
C GLN A 89 0.36 -4.19 8.93
N VAL A 90 -0.42 -3.47 8.13
CA VAL A 90 -0.88 -3.93 6.81
C VAL A 90 0.31 -4.21 5.89
N VAL A 91 1.28 -3.29 5.80
CA VAL A 91 2.47 -3.48 4.96
C VAL A 91 3.28 -4.69 5.41
N ASN A 92 3.44 -4.91 6.72
CA ASN A 92 4.13 -6.10 7.23
C ASN A 92 3.37 -7.39 6.87
N GLY A 93 2.04 -7.43 7.02
CA GLY A 93 1.23 -8.57 6.62
C GLY A 93 1.35 -8.88 5.12
N ILE A 94 1.36 -7.84 4.27
CA ILE A 94 1.59 -8.00 2.82
C ILE A 94 2.97 -8.58 2.54
N ARG A 95 4.00 -8.09 3.22
CA ARG A 95 5.37 -8.60 3.07
C ARG A 95 5.44 -10.08 3.43
N ASP A 96 4.85 -10.48 4.55
CA ASP A 96 4.84 -11.88 4.97
C ASP A 96 4.09 -12.79 3.97
N LEU A 97 2.93 -12.33 3.47
CA LEU A 97 2.15 -13.07 2.47
C LEU A 97 2.85 -13.21 1.11
N LEU A 98 3.72 -12.26 0.76
CA LEU A 98 4.49 -12.27 -0.50
C LEU A 98 5.88 -12.91 -0.37
N GLY A 99 6.23 -13.46 0.80
CA GLY A 99 7.54 -14.08 1.01
C GLY A 99 8.68 -13.06 1.20
N ASN A 100 8.38 -11.93 1.84
CA ASN A 100 9.31 -10.85 2.18
C ASN A 100 10.04 -10.21 0.97
N PRO A 101 9.29 -9.66 -0.01
CA PRO A 101 9.88 -8.94 -1.13
C PRO A 101 10.53 -7.61 -0.69
N TYR A 102 11.22 -6.98 -1.64
CA TYR A 102 11.72 -5.61 -1.46
C TYR A 102 10.56 -4.63 -1.44
N VAL A 103 10.49 -3.83 -0.38
CA VAL A 103 9.47 -2.80 -0.20
C VAL A 103 10.12 -1.49 0.18
N TRP A 104 9.69 -0.40 -0.44
CA TRP A 104 9.98 0.95 0.05
C TRP A 104 8.71 1.77 0.15
N ILE A 105 8.73 2.69 1.10
CA ILE A 105 7.58 3.52 1.45
C ILE A 105 8.02 4.97 1.38
N THR A 106 7.24 5.80 0.69
CA THR A 106 7.33 7.25 0.79
C THR A 106 6.07 7.79 1.45
N ILE A 107 6.25 8.83 2.28
CA ILE A 107 5.15 9.47 3.00
C ILE A 107 5.27 10.97 2.75
N GLU A 108 4.20 11.55 2.20
CA GLU A 108 4.19 12.94 1.75
C GLU A 108 3.02 13.68 2.39
N ASP A 109 3.27 14.90 2.90
CA ASP A 109 2.19 15.82 3.25
C ASP A 109 1.56 16.36 1.95
N ILE A 110 0.23 16.24 1.82
CA ILE A 110 -0.52 16.69 0.65
C ILE A 110 -1.74 17.51 1.06
N GLU A 111 -2.21 18.35 0.13
CA GLU A 111 -3.58 18.85 0.18
C GLU A 111 -4.50 17.88 -0.58
N PHE A 112 -5.51 17.38 0.12
CA PHE A 112 -6.49 16.45 -0.44
C PHE A 112 -7.92 16.96 -0.21
N TYR A 113 -8.76 16.81 -1.24
CA TYR A 113 -10.18 17.15 -1.20
C TYR A 113 -10.95 15.87 -1.55
N TYR A 114 -11.91 15.51 -0.69
CA TYR A 114 -12.78 14.36 -0.88
C TYR A 114 -14.22 14.84 -1.08
N PHE A 115 -14.88 14.32 -2.11
CA PHE A 115 -16.29 14.61 -2.39
C PHE A 115 -17.07 13.32 -2.21
N ILE A 116 -17.97 13.30 -1.24
CA ILE A 116 -18.87 12.16 -1.01
C ILE A 116 -19.97 12.23 -2.08
N LYS A 117 -20.31 11.09 -2.68
CA LYS A 117 -21.45 11.01 -3.58
C LYS A 117 -22.71 11.33 -2.77
N CYS A 118 -23.48 12.34 -3.18
CA CYS A 118 -24.80 12.56 -2.62
C CYS A 118 -25.68 11.36 -2.99
N ASP A 119 -26.24 10.68 -2.00
CA ASP A 119 -27.28 9.68 -2.25
C ASP A 119 -28.52 10.43 -2.79
N SER A 120 -28.85 10.19 -4.05
CA SER A 120 -30.04 10.69 -4.75
C SER A 120 -31.14 9.64 -4.75
#